data_AF-A0A7S2XBW4-F1
#
_entry.id   AF-A0A7S2XBW4-F1
#
_cell.length_a   1.000
_cell.length_b   1.000
_cell.length_c   1.000
_cell.angle_alpha   90.00
_cell.angle_beta   90.00
_cell.angle_gamma   90.00
#
_symmetry.space_group_name_H-M   'P 1'
#
loop_
_entity.id
_entity.type
_entity.pdbx_description
1 polymer ?
#
loop_
_entity_poly.entity_id
_entity_poly.type
_entity_poly.pdbx_seq_one_letter_code
_entity_poly.pdbx_strand_id
1 'polypeptide(L)'
;ALSVWLLVWSGEWYCRIAVRTEHSLKVGPKTIGVYLYGLVLYLLLHPKGFHGLALVACMCLVFHAMLHLWNRFEVPAILSGHVSAEHPRRLPTGDPRAMGVLGISGIFF
;
A
#
# COMPACT_ATOMS: atom_id res chain seq x y z
N ALA A 1 13.93 -5.83 -14.52
CA ALA A 1 14.13 -6.33 -13.14
C ALA A 1 14.16 -5.19 -12.12
N LEU A 2 15.05 -4.21 -12.25
CA LEU A 2 15.13 -3.05 -11.33
C LEU A 2 13.78 -2.31 -11.17
N SER A 3 13.05 -2.11 -12.27
CA SER A 3 11.77 -1.40 -12.26
C SER A 3 10.69 -2.10 -11.41
N VAL A 4 10.70 -3.45 -11.39
CA VAL A 4 9.76 -4.24 -10.57
C VAL A 4 10.10 -4.09 -9.10
N TRP A 5 11.39 -4.16 -8.77
CA TRP A 5 11.88 -3.95 -7.41
C TRP A 5 11.56 -2.54 -6.90
N LEU A 6 11.81 -1.50 -7.71
CA LEU A 6 11.45 -0.12 -7.37
C LEU A 6 9.94 0.06 -7.18
N LEU A 7 9.10 -0.63 -7.95
CA LEU A 7 7.65 -0.59 -7.80
C LEU A 7 7.20 -1.20 -6.46
N VAL A 8 7.67 -2.40 -6.15
CA VAL A 8 7.35 -3.07 -4.87
C VAL A 8 7.85 -2.23 -3.70
N TRP A 9 9.08 -1.73 -3.79
CA TRP A 9 9.69 -0.92 -2.75
C TRP A 9 8.98 0.42 -2.53
N SER A 10 8.58 1.11 -3.60
CA SER A 10 7.81 2.36 -3.48
C SER A 10 6.42 2.13 -2.86
N GLY A 11 5.76 1.02 -3.21
CA GLY A 11 4.53 0.57 -2.55
C GLY A 11 4.69 0.39 -1.05
N GLU A 12 5.80 -0.23 -0.64
CA GLU A 12 6.12 -0.44 0.77
C GLU A 12 6.40 0.86 1.53
N TRP A 13 7.25 1.72 0.97
CA TRP A 13 7.55 3.04 1.55
C TRP A 13 6.31 3.89 1.73
N TYR A 14 5.41 3.86 0.73
CA TYR A 14 4.14 4.55 0.83
C TYR A 14 3.31 4.00 2.00
N CYS A 15 3.17 2.68 2.14
CA CYS A 15 2.48 2.08 3.28
C CYS A 15 3.07 2.54 4.62
N ARG A 16 4.40 2.67 4.74
CA ARG A 16 5.03 3.15 5.98
C ARG A 16 4.78 4.63 6.26
N ILE A 17 4.80 5.48 5.24
CA ILE A 17 4.73 6.95 5.40
C ILE A 17 3.28 7.43 5.49
N ALA A 18 2.42 6.91 4.63
CA ALA A 18 1.10 7.45 4.33
C ALA A 18 -0.06 6.73 4.99
N VAL A 19 0.13 5.51 5.49
CA VAL A 19 -0.97 4.72 6.04
C VAL A 19 -0.94 4.88 7.56
N ARG A 20 -1.41 6.03 8.06
CA ARG A 20 -1.35 6.39 9.48
C ARG A 20 -2.66 6.17 10.22
N THR A 21 -3.75 6.02 9.48
CA THR A 21 -5.10 5.79 10.00
C THR A 21 -5.47 4.30 10.00
N GLU A 22 -6.20 3.82 11.01
CA GLU A 22 -6.62 2.40 11.12
C GLU A 22 -7.40 1.90 9.88
N HIS A 23 -8.16 2.80 9.26
CA HIS A 23 -8.91 2.50 8.05
C HIS A 23 -8.01 2.32 6.83
N SER A 24 -6.97 3.15 6.71
CA SER A 24 -5.98 3.03 5.65
C SER A 24 -5.15 1.76 5.84
N LEU A 25 -4.82 1.37 7.09
CA LEU A 25 -4.06 0.15 7.40
C LEU A 25 -4.75 -1.13 6.92
N LYS A 26 -6.10 -1.15 6.91
CA LYS A 26 -6.87 -2.31 6.44
C LYS A 26 -7.03 -2.36 4.92
N VAL A 27 -7.09 -1.20 4.25
CA VAL A 27 -7.45 -1.08 2.82
C VAL A 27 -6.22 -0.90 1.94
N GLY A 28 -5.23 -0.12 2.36
CA GLY A 28 -4.02 0.21 1.61
C GLY A 28 -3.23 -1.01 1.15
N PRO A 29 -2.67 -1.84 2.06
CA PRO A 29 -1.83 -2.97 1.68
C PRO A 29 -2.58 -4.01 0.84
N LYS A 30 -3.88 -4.20 1.08
CA LYS A 30 -4.72 -5.09 0.27
C LYS A 30 -4.87 -4.58 -1.16
N THR A 31 -5.10 -3.29 -1.33
CA THR A 31 -5.30 -2.66 -2.65
C THR A 31 -4.02 -2.74 -3.49
N ILE A 32 -2.87 -2.40 -2.90
CA ILE A 32 -1.57 -2.48 -3.57
C ILE A 32 -1.22 -3.95 -3.88
N GLY A 33 -1.49 -4.87 -2.95
CA GLY A 33 -1.27 -6.30 -3.14
C GLY A 33 -2.05 -6.89 -4.32
N VAL A 34 -3.31 -6.47 -4.53
CA VAL A 34 -4.11 -6.92 -5.68
C VAL A 34 -3.51 -6.45 -7.01
N TYR A 35 -3.02 -5.21 -7.10
CA TYR A 35 -2.37 -4.72 -8.33
C TYR A 35 -1.06 -5.45 -8.63
N LEU A 36 -0.24 -5.69 -7.60
CA LEU A 36 0.99 -6.47 -7.75
C LEU A 36 0.70 -7.93 -8.15
N TYR A 37 -0.33 -8.54 -7.55
CA TYR A 37 -0.74 -9.90 -7.92
C TYR A 37 -1.21 -9.97 -9.39
N GLY A 38 -1.99 -8.99 -9.85
CA GLY A 38 -2.38 -8.88 -11.25
C GLY A 38 -1.19 -8.77 -12.20
N LEU A 39 -0.16 -8.01 -11.83
CA LEU A 39 1.09 -7.91 -12.59
C LEU A 39 1.82 -9.27 -12.64
N VAL A 40 1.93 -9.98 -11.52
CA VAL A 40 2.55 -11.31 -11.47
C VAL A 40 1.77 -12.31 -12.33
N LEU A 41 0.45 -12.33 -12.25
CA LEU A 41 -0.40 -13.17 -13.09
C LEU A 41 -0.19 -12.86 -14.58
N TYR A 42 -0.13 -11.59 -14.95
CA TYR A 42 0.13 -11.19 -16.33
C TYR A 42 1.49 -11.69 -16.82
N LEU A 43 2.54 -11.56 -16.01
CA LEU A 43 3.89 -12.03 -16.34
C LEU A 43 3.95 -13.56 -16.48
N LEU A 44 3.20 -14.30 -15.67
CA LEU A 44 3.12 -15.77 -15.74
C LEU A 44 2.31 -16.25 -16.96
N LEU A 45 1.18 -15.61 -17.25
CA LEU A 45 0.28 -16.00 -18.34
C LEU A 45 0.83 -15.59 -19.72
N HIS A 46 1.62 -14.52 -19.79
CA HIS A 46 2.14 -13.97 -21.04
C HIS A 46 3.68 -13.85 -21.03
N PRO A 47 4.42 -14.96 -21.15
CA PRO A 47 5.89 -14.94 -21.13
C PRO A 47 6.52 -14.20 -22.32
N LYS A 48 5.79 -14.03 -23.44
CA LYS A 48 6.21 -13.24 -24.62
C LYS A 48 5.39 -11.95 -24.78
N GLY A 49 4.68 -11.52 -23.75
CA GLY A 49 3.82 -10.34 -23.77
C GLY A 49 4.58 -9.02 -23.69
N PHE A 50 3.84 -7.91 -23.76
CA PHE A 50 4.38 -6.55 -23.63
C PHE A 50 4.59 -6.17 -22.16
N HIS A 51 5.62 -6.75 -21.55
CA HIS A 51 5.90 -6.55 -20.11
C HIS A 51 6.16 -5.08 -19.74
N GLY A 52 6.73 -4.29 -20.65
CA GLY A 52 6.97 -2.86 -20.41
C GLY A 52 5.67 -2.07 -20.21
N LEU A 53 4.66 -2.31 -21.06
CA LEU A 53 3.37 -1.63 -20.96
C LEU A 53 2.61 -2.06 -19.71
N ALA A 54 2.64 -3.36 -19.38
CA ALA A 54 2.03 -3.88 -18.16
C ALA A 54 2.68 -3.30 -16.89
N LEU A 55 4.01 -3.11 -16.89
CA LEU A 55 4.71 -2.44 -15.81
C LEU A 55 4.30 -0.99 -15.65
N VAL A 56 4.25 -0.22 -16.75
CA VAL A 56 3.81 1.19 -16.71
C VAL A 56 2.37 1.30 -16.22
N ALA A 57 1.47 0.43 -16.71
CA ALA A 57 0.09 0.39 -16.24
C ALA A 57 0.01 0.08 -14.73
N CYS A 58 0.79 -0.89 -14.26
CA CYS A 58 0.84 -1.22 -12.83
C CYS A 58 1.42 -0.06 -12.00
N MET A 59 2.45 0.64 -12.48
CA MET A 59 2.97 1.85 -11.82
C MET A 59 1.88 2.92 -11.70
N CYS A 60 1.17 3.22 -12.79
CA CYS A 60 0.08 4.21 -12.78
C CYS A 60 -1.05 3.82 -11.82
N LEU A 61 -1.46 2.54 -11.78
CA LEU A 61 -2.50 2.06 -10.87
C LEU A 61 -2.07 2.15 -9.40
N VAL A 62 -0.82 1.79 -9.10
CA VAL A 62 -0.25 1.90 -7.76
C VAL A 62 -0.18 3.37 -7.34
N PHE A 63 0.34 4.26 -8.19
CA PHE A 63 0.35 5.70 -7.92
C PHE A 63 -1.05 6.29 -7.74
N HIS A 64 -2.02 5.88 -8.57
CA HIS A 64 -3.40 6.30 -8.43
C HIS A 64 -3.98 5.87 -7.08
N ALA A 65 -3.75 4.61 -6.68
CA ALA A 65 -4.19 4.10 -5.38
C ALA A 65 -3.56 4.87 -4.22
N MET A 66 -2.27 5.20 -4.31
CA MET A 66 -1.56 6.03 -3.34
C MET A 66 -2.19 7.43 -3.22
N LEU A 67 -2.45 8.10 -4.34
CA LEU A 67 -3.07 9.44 -4.30
C LEU A 67 -4.51 9.38 -3.78
N HIS A 68 -5.27 8.36 -4.18
CA HIS A 68 -6.65 8.18 -3.74
C HIS A 68 -6.74 7.91 -2.23
N LEU A 69 -5.87 7.03 -1.69
CA LEU A 69 -5.79 6.76 -0.26
C LEU A 69 -5.40 8.01 0.53
N TRP A 70 -4.40 8.75 0.02
CA TRP A 70 -3.93 9.99 0.65
C TRP A 70 -5.04 11.03 0.73
N ASN A 71 -5.70 11.32 -0.40
CA ASN A 71 -6.71 12.37 -0.47
C ASN A 71 -7.99 12.01 0.30
N ARG A 72 -8.35 10.72 0.33
CA ARG A 72 -9.61 10.27 0.96
C ARG A 72 -9.49 10.00 2.46
N PHE A 73 -8.33 9.59 2.95
CA PHE A 73 -8.17 9.17 4.35
C PHE A 73 -7.22 10.07 5.14
N GLU A 74 -6.08 10.47 4.57
CA GLU A 74 -5.06 11.22 5.31
C GLU A 74 -5.36 12.72 5.35
N VAL A 75 -5.72 13.33 4.21
CA VAL A 75 -6.09 14.76 4.16
C VAL A 75 -7.23 15.13 5.13
N PRO A 76 -8.36 14.40 5.19
CA PRO A 76 -9.42 14.71 6.15
C PRO A 76 -9.05 14.38 7.60
N ALA A 77 -8.17 13.39 7.85
CA ALA A 77 -7.69 13.08 9.20
C ALA A 77 -6.79 14.20 9.76
N ILE A 78 -5.97 14.81 8.89
CA ILE A 78 -5.16 15.99 9.22
C ILE A 78 -6.07 17.20 9.45
N LEU A 79 -7.01 17.46 8.53
CA LEU A 79 -7.90 18.64 8.60
C LEU A 79 -8.84 18.60 9.81
N SER A 80 -9.25 17.40 10.24
CA SER A 80 -10.12 17.21 11.41
C SER A 80 -9.37 17.20 12.76
N GLY A 81 -8.05 17.39 12.78
CA GLY A 81 -7.25 17.47 14.00
C GLY A 81 -7.05 16.13 14.74
N HIS A 82 -7.50 15.00 14.18
CA HIS A 82 -7.32 13.67 14.77
C HIS A 82 -5.86 13.20 14.73
N VAL A 83 -5.03 13.82 13.89
CA VAL A 83 -3.59 13.55 13.76
C VAL A 83 -2.84 14.86 13.97
N SER A 84 -2.46 15.14 15.22
CA SER A 84 -1.63 16.28 15.63
C SER A 84 -0.36 15.76 16.30
N ALA A 85 0.71 16.57 16.36
CA ALA A 85 1.93 16.22 17.13
C ALA A 85 1.62 15.91 18.61
N GLU A 86 0.53 16.47 19.15
CA GLU A 86 0.04 16.22 20.51
C GLU A 86 -0.76 14.90 20.67
N HIS A 87 -1.32 14.36 19.58
CA HIS A 87 -2.04 13.08 19.57
C HIS A 87 -1.28 12.10 18.67
N PRO A 88 -0.17 11.50 19.16
CA PRO A 88 0.61 10.57 18.37
C PRO A 88 -0.24 9.35 17.99
N ARG A 89 0.05 8.81 16.80
CA ARG A 89 -0.55 7.61 16.19
C ARG A 89 -1.07 6.63 17.25
N ARG A 90 -2.39 6.41 17.30
CA ARG A 90 -2.92 5.23 17.97
C ARG A 90 -2.63 4.03 17.08
N LEU A 91 -1.50 3.37 17.34
CA LEU A 91 -1.34 1.98 16.93
C LEU A 91 -2.47 1.18 17.61
N PRO A 92 -3.05 0.17 16.95
CA PRO A 92 -4.07 -0.68 17.56
C PRO A 92 -3.40 -1.59 18.60
N THR A 93 -2.97 -1.01 19.71
CA THR A 93 -2.33 -1.66 20.83
C THR A 93 -3.43 -2.18 21.74
N GLY A 94 -4.04 -3.31 21.37
CA GLY A 94 -5.02 -3.94 22.26
C GLY A 94 -5.92 -5.01 21.65
N ASP A 95 -6.02 -5.09 20.32
CA ASP A 95 -6.90 -6.07 19.68
C ASP A 95 -6.09 -7.24 19.07
N PRO A 96 -6.09 -8.45 19.67
CA PRO A 96 -5.34 -9.60 19.17
C PRO A 96 -5.72 -10.00 17.72
N ARG A 97 -6.88 -9.55 17.23
CA ARG A 97 -7.32 -9.75 15.83
C ARG A 97 -6.61 -8.83 14.84
N ALA A 98 -6.13 -7.66 15.27
CA ALA A 98 -5.37 -6.74 14.43
C ALA A 98 -3.91 -7.18 14.24
N MET A 99 -3.34 -7.92 15.20
CA MET A 99 -1.99 -8.48 15.10
C MET A 99 -1.87 -9.57 14.02
N GLY A 100 -2.95 -10.29 13.71
CA GLY A 100 -2.95 -11.31 12.65
C GLY A 100 -2.80 -10.73 11.24
N VAL A 101 -3.26 -9.50 11.00
CA VAL A 101 -3.10 -8.80 9.71
C VAL A 101 -1.66 -8.31 9.51
N LEU A 102 -0.93 -8.09 10.61
CA LEU A 102 0.51 -7.83 10.62
C LEU A 102 1.35 -9.11 10.51
N GLY A 103 0.74 -10.30 10.59
CA GLY A 103 1.45 -11.59 10.50
C GLY A 103 2.09 -11.86 9.14
N ILE A 104 1.61 -11.21 8.06
CA ILE A 104 2.27 -11.25 6.74
C ILE A 104 3.43 -10.24 6.68
N SER A 105 3.43 -9.22 7.56
CA SER A 105 4.54 -8.27 7.67
C SER A 105 5.80 -8.86 8.27
N GLY A 106 5.74 -9.96 9.03
CA GLY A 106 6.92 -10.60 9.63
C GLY A 106 7.84 -11.34 8.64
N ILE A 107 7.47 -11.47 7.36
CA ILE A 107 8.36 -12.02 6.32
C ILE A 107 9.24 -10.93 5.71
N PHE A 108 8.88 -9.65 5.87
CA PHE A 108 9.56 -8.50 5.29
C PHE A 108 9.81 -7.35 6.32
N PHE A 109 9.81 -7.65 7.62
CA PHE A 109 10.22 -6.73 8.68
C PHE A 109 11.30 -7.36 9.56
#